data_AF-A0A834I869-F1
#
_entry.id   AF-A0A834I869-F1
#
_cell.length_a   1.000
_cell.length_b   1.000
_cell.length_c   1.000
_cell.angle_alpha   90.00
_cell.angle_beta   90.00
_cell.angle_gamma   90.00
#
_symmetry.space_group_name_H-M   'P 1'
#
loop_
_entity.id
_entity.type
_entity.pdbx_description
1 polymer ?
#
loop_
_entity_poly.entity_id
_entity_poly.type
_entity_poly.pdbx_seq_one_letter_code
_entity_poly.pdbx_strand_id
1 'polypeptide(L)'
;MEKGASQSWKDVLFQATGESRLDGSALREYFRPLEDWLSNENLRTGEFVGWLYDGDYCKQSIETAGLQVFGGFYNNTPTITSSFMIIILCLIIVKKIT
;
A
#
# COMPACT_ATOMS: atom_id res chain seq x y z
N MET A 1 36.89 -14.44 0.03
CA MET A 1 36.24 -14.18 1.34
C MET A 1 37.24 -13.96 2.49
N GLU A 2 38.55 -13.86 2.22
CA GLU A 2 39.60 -13.76 3.25
C GLU A 2 39.56 -12.47 4.10
N LYS A 3 39.03 -11.38 3.55
CA LYS A 3 39.01 -10.06 4.22
C LYS A 3 38.08 -10.00 5.44
N GLY A 4 37.08 -10.88 5.55
CA GLY A 4 36.11 -10.85 6.65
C GLY A 4 35.54 -9.44 6.89
N ALA A 5 35.52 -9.01 8.16
CA ALA A 5 35.10 -7.66 8.57
C ALA A 5 36.29 -6.68 8.74
N SER A 6 37.50 -7.04 8.30
CA SER A 6 38.70 -6.20 8.47
C SER A 6 38.76 -5.00 7.52
N GLN A 7 37.99 -5.03 6.42
CA GLN A 7 37.87 -3.95 5.45
C GLN A 7 36.41 -3.53 5.30
N SER A 8 36.16 -2.31 4.80
CA SER A 8 34.79 -1.88 4.54
C SER A 8 34.16 -2.77 3.47
N TRP A 9 32.87 -3.07 3.62
CA TRP A 9 32.17 -3.93 2.67
C TRP A 9 32.19 -3.38 1.24
N LYS A 10 32.27 -2.06 1.06
CA LYS A 10 32.35 -1.41 -0.26
C LYS A 10 33.67 -1.69 -0.94
N ASP A 11 34.77 -1.68 -0.19
CA ASP A 11 36.11 -1.94 -0.75
C ASP A 11 36.23 -3.40 -1.18
N VAL A 12 35.69 -4.31 -0.37
CA VAL A 12 35.65 -5.75 -0.69
C VAL A 12 34.74 -6.01 -1.89
N LEU A 13 33.58 -5.34 -1.98
CA LEU A 13 32.67 -5.42 -3.11
C LEU A 13 33.38 -4.94 -4.40
N PHE A 14 34.02 -3.77 -4.36
CA PHE A 14 34.74 -3.21 -5.50
C PHE A 14 35.88 -4.13 -5.97
N GLN A 15 36.62 -4.73 -5.05
CA GLN A 15 37.66 -5.72 -5.40
C GLN A 15 37.10 -6.97 -6.10
N ALA A 16 35.87 -7.37 -5.77
CA ALA A 16 35.25 -8.58 -6.31
C ALA A 16 34.49 -8.36 -7.62
N THR A 17 33.78 -7.23 -7.75
CA THR A 17 32.86 -6.96 -8.87
C THR A 17 33.31 -5.79 -9.75
N GLY A 18 34.29 -4.99 -9.31
CA GLY A 18 34.62 -3.71 -9.94
C GLY A 18 33.64 -2.58 -9.61
N GLU A 19 32.58 -2.87 -8.85
CA GLU A 19 31.53 -1.90 -8.50
C GLU A 19 31.59 -1.51 -7.03
N SER A 20 31.49 -0.21 -6.74
CA SER A 20 31.56 0.32 -5.37
C SER A 20 30.19 0.50 -4.70
N ARG A 21 29.11 0.32 -5.47
CA ARG A 21 27.72 0.47 -5.03
C ARG A 21 26.98 -0.85 -5.17
N LEU A 22 26.06 -1.09 -4.24
CA LEU A 22 25.14 -2.21 -4.34
C LEU A 22 24.13 -1.93 -5.46
N ASP A 23 24.06 -2.83 -6.44
CA ASP A 23 23.14 -2.78 -7.56
C ASP A 23 22.27 -4.05 -7.61
N GLY A 24 20.97 -3.87 -7.77
CA GLY A 24 19.99 -4.96 -7.87
C GLY A 24 19.77 -5.46 -9.31
N SER A 25 20.42 -4.83 -10.30
CA SER A 25 20.25 -5.16 -11.73
C SER A 25 20.53 -6.64 -12.04
N ALA A 26 21.59 -7.22 -11.48
CA ALA A 26 21.94 -8.63 -11.68
C ALA A 26 20.82 -9.58 -11.22
N LEU A 27 20.15 -9.26 -10.11
CA LEU A 27 19.02 -10.05 -9.61
C LEU A 27 17.81 -9.91 -10.54
N ARG A 28 17.52 -8.70 -11.01
CA ARG A 28 16.44 -8.44 -11.98
C ARG A 28 16.70 -9.11 -13.32
N GLU A 29 17.95 -9.14 -13.77
CA GLU A 29 18.34 -9.85 -15.00
C GLU A 29 18.14 -11.36 -14.86
N TYR A 30 18.57 -11.94 -13.74
CA TYR A 30 18.40 -13.36 -13.46
C TYR A 30 16.91 -13.79 -13.50
N PHE A 31 16.02 -12.97 -12.91
CA PHE A 31 14.58 -13.27 -12.86
C PHE A 31 13.77 -12.74 -14.04
N ARG A 32 14.37 -12.01 -14.98
CA ARG A 32 13.66 -11.37 -16.11
C ARG A 32 12.74 -12.33 -16.88
N PRO A 33 13.17 -13.56 -17.26
CA PRO A 33 12.30 -14.46 -18.01
C PRO A 33 11.06 -14.90 -17.21
N LEU A 34 11.21 -15.04 -15.88
CA LEU A 34 10.10 -15.38 -14.99
C LEU A 34 9.14 -14.21 -14.82
N GLU A 35 9.67 -12.99 -14.70
CA GLU A 35 8.86 -11.77 -14.61
C GLU A 35 8.00 -11.57 -15.87
N ASP A 36 8.58 -11.80 -17.06
CA ASP A 36 7.86 -11.71 -18.32
C ASP A 36 6.75 -12.77 -18.41
N TRP A 37 7.05 -14.00 -18.01
CA TRP A 37 6.07 -15.08 -18.00
C TRP A 37 4.92 -14.81 -17.02
N LEU A 38 5.23 -14.43 -15.78
CA LEU A 38 4.22 -14.11 -14.75
C LEU A 38 3.33 -12.95 -15.18
N SER A 39 3.91 -11.93 -15.81
CA SER A 39 3.15 -10.78 -16.30
C SER A 39 2.12 -11.20 -17.35
N ASN A 40 2.52 -12.05 -18.30
CA ASN A 40 1.62 -12.58 -19.32
C ASN A 40 0.55 -13.51 -18.72
N GLU A 41 0.96 -14.37 -17.79
CA GLU A 41 0.05 -15.35 -17.18
C GLU A 41 -1.02 -14.65 -16.32
N ASN A 42 -0.63 -13.68 -15.49
CA ASN A 42 -1.57 -12.89 -14.70
C ASN A 42 -2.61 -12.16 -15.58
N LEU A 43 -2.19 -11.65 -16.75
CA LEU A 43 -3.11 -11.04 -17.71
C LEU A 43 -4.04 -12.08 -18.35
N ARG A 44 -3.53 -13.27 -18.64
CA ARG A 44 -4.30 -14.37 -19.25
C ARG A 44 -5.37 -14.92 -18.31
N THR A 45 -5.05 -15.05 -17.02
CA THR A 45 -5.97 -15.59 -16.00
C THR A 45 -6.80 -14.50 -15.32
N GLY A 46 -6.43 -13.23 -15.49
CA GLY A 46 -7.13 -12.10 -14.84
C GLY A 46 -6.85 -12.02 -13.35
N GLU A 47 -5.66 -12.41 -12.91
CA GLU A 47 -5.26 -12.41 -11.49
C GLU A 47 -5.12 -10.99 -10.95
N PHE A 48 -5.58 -10.79 -9.71
CA PHE A 48 -5.39 -9.52 -9.01
C PHE A 48 -3.97 -9.45 -8.44
N VAL A 49 -3.17 -8.52 -8.96
CA VAL A 49 -1.79 -8.28 -8.47
C VAL A 49 -1.81 -7.22 -7.37
N GLY A 50 -1.45 -7.63 -6.17
CA GLY A 50 -1.41 -6.78 -4.98
C GLY A 50 -2.14 -7.43 -3.82
N TRP A 51 -2.47 -6.64 -2.81
CA TRP A 51 -3.21 -7.08 -1.64
C TRP A 51 -4.23 -6.03 -1.24
N LEU A 52 -5.40 -6.49 -0.84
CA LEU A 52 -6.39 -5.65 -0.16
C LEU A 52 -6.02 -5.59 1.31
N TYR A 53 -6.15 -4.41 1.90
CA TYR A 53 -5.92 -4.27 3.33
C TYR A 53 -7.12 -4.83 4.11
N ASP A 54 -6.86 -5.83 4.93
CA ASP A 54 -7.89 -6.63 5.63
C ASP A 54 -8.33 -6.01 6.97
N GLY A 55 -7.80 -4.84 7.37
CA GLY A 55 -8.27 -4.14 8.59
C GLY A 55 -7.77 -4.71 9.93
N ASP A 56 -7.34 -5.97 9.97
CA ASP A 56 -7.05 -6.68 11.22
C ASP A 56 -5.59 -6.57 11.72
N TYR A 57 -4.67 -6.05 10.89
CA TYR A 57 -3.26 -5.87 11.28
C TYR A 57 -2.93 -4.39 11.54
N CYS A 58 -2.75 -4.04 12.82
CA CYS A 58 -2.29 -2.73 13.32
C CYS A 58 -3.15 -1.51 12.91
N LYS A 59 -4.46 -1.55 13.22
CA LYS A 59 -5.45 -0.45 13.07
C LYS A 59 -4.92 0.92 13.54
N GLN A 60 -4.20 0.96 14.64
CA GLN A 60 -3.70 2.19 15.26
C GLN A 60 -2.59 2.91 14.46
N SER A 61 -1.79 2.16 13.70
CA SER A 61 -0.72 2.74 12.87
C SER A 61 -1.27 3.44 11.62
N ILE A 62 -2.37 2.92 11.07
CA ILE A 62 -3.01 3.46 9.85
C ILE A 62 -3.84 4.69 10.18
N GLU A 63 -4.56 4.69 11.31
CA GLU A 63 -5.31 5.86 11.78
C GLU A 63 -4.38 7.06 12.10
N THR A 64 -3.20 6.79 12.66
CA THR A 64 -2.22 7.84 13.04
C THR A 64 -1.46 8.39 11.83
N ALA A 65 -1.22 7.57 10.79
CA ALA A 65 -0.41 7.97 9.63
C ALA A 65 -1.23 8.55 8.45
N GLY A 66 -2.57 8.48 8.50
CA GLY A 66 -3.43 9.07 7.46
C GLY A 66 -3.22 8.48 6.05
N LEU A 67 -2.79 7.22 5.97
CA LEU A 67 -2.46 6.58 4.69
C LEU A 67 -3.72 6.22 3.89
N GLN A 68 -3.71 6.54 2.59
CA GLN A 68 -4.74 6.07 1.66
C GLN A 68 -4.47 4.61 1.32
N VAL A 69 -5.44 3.73 1.58
CA VAL A 69 -5.38 2.31 1.21
C VAL A 69 -6.31 2.02 0.04
N PHE A 70 -6.03 0.92 -0.67
CA PHE A 70 -6.93 0.41 -1.71
C PHE A 70 -8.22 -0.08 -1.03
N GLY A 71 -9.32 0.68 -1.19
CA GLY A 71 -10.60 0.44 -0.49
C GLY A 71 -11.19 1.66 0.22
N GLY A 72 -10.47 2.77 0.35
CA GLY A 72 -11.00 4.05 0.89
C GLY A 72 -10.16 4.68 2.02
N PHE A 73 -10.70 5.74 2.63
CA PHE A 73 -10.12 6.37 3.83
C PHE A 73 -10.81 5.84 5.10
N TYR A 74 -10.04 5.40 6.11
CA TYR A 74 -10.59 4.94 7.39
C TYR A 74 -11.12 6.06 8.29
N ASN A 75 -10.71 7.31 8.05
CA ASN A 75 -11.24 8.49 8.73
C ASN A 75 -12.53 9.00 8.07
N ASN A 76 -13.46 8.11 7.72
CA ASN A 76 -14.80 8.55 7.36
C ASN A 76 -15.48 9.03 8.64
N THR A 77 -15.46 10.34 8.88
CA THR A 77 -16.46 10.97 9.73
C THR A 77 -17.82 10.56 9.17
N PRO A 78 -18.76 10.07 10.00
CA PRO A 78 -20.11 9.87 9.53
C PRO A 78 -20.58 11.25 9.07
N THR A 79 -20.77 11.42 7.76
CA THR A 79 -21.46 12.58 7.21
C THR A 79 -22.81 12.56 7.88
N ILE A 80 -22.99 13.40 8.90
CA ILE A 80 -24.30 13.70 9.47
C ILE A 80 -25.13 14.09 8.26
N THR A 81 -26.01 13.20 7.83
CA THR A 81 -26.97 13.47 6.78
C THR A 81 -27.68 14.73 7.23
N SER A 82 -27.36 15.81 6.51
CA SER A 82 -27.87 17.16 6.64
C SER A 82 -29.15 17.21 7.48
N SER A 83 -29.02 17.67 8.74
CA SER A 83 -30.06 17.73 9.79
C SER A 83 -31.38 18.41 9.34
N PHE A 84 -31.39 19.00 8.16
CA PHE A 84 -32.53 19.63 7.52
C PHE A 84 -33.72 18.70 7.29
N MET A 85 -33.52 17.40 6.98
CA MET A 85 -34.65 16.49 6.74
C MET A 85 -35.46 16.24 8.02
N ILE A 86 -34.79 16.15 9.18
CA ILE A 86 -35.44 15.96 10.48
C ILE A 86 -36.15 17.25 10.91
N ILE A 87 -35.52 18.41 10.68
CA ILE A 87 -36.13 19.71 10.98
C ILE A 87 -37.40 19.93 10.14
N ILE A 88 -37.36 19.60 8.84
CA ILE A 88 -38.53 19.73 7.96
C ILE A 88 -39.66 18.80 8.42
N LEU A 89 -39.35 17.55 8.79
CA LEU A 89 -40.35 16.61 9.29
C LEU A 89 -40.99 17.11 10.59
N CYS A 90 -40.19 17.62 11.53
CA CYS A 90 -40.69 18.20 12.77
C CYS A 90 -41.57 19.43 12.53
N LEU A 91 -41.19 20.33 11.61
CA LEU A 91 -42.01 21.50 11.26
C LEU A 91 -43.34 21.10 10.63
N ILE A 92 -43.36 20.05 9.79
CA ILE A 92 -44.60 19.52 9.21
C ILE A 92 -45.51 18.92 10.30
N ILE A 93 -44.94 18.20 11.26
CA ILE A 93 -45.69 17.59 12.37
C ILE A 93 -46.28 18.68 13.28
N VAL A 94 -45.49 19.69 13.67
CA VAL A 94 -45.96 20.79 14.53
C VAL A 94 -47.06 21.60 13.85
N LYS A 95 -46.94 21.87 12.54
CA LYS A 95 -47.97 22.58 11.76
C LYS A 95 -49.24 21.77 11.53
N LYS A 96 -49.22 20.45 11.75
CA LYS A 96 -50.40 19.58 11.66
C LYS A 96 -51.15 19.45 13.00
N ILE A 97 -50.52 19.87 14.10
CA ILE A 97 -51.07 19.79 15.47
C ILE A 97 -51.64 21.14 15.94
N THR A 98 -51.27 22.25 15.28
CA THR A 98 -51.88 23.58 15.47
C THR A 98 -52.94 23.82 14.41
#